data_AF-A0A485LKU8-F1
#
_entry.id   AF-A0A485LKU8-F1
#
_cell.length_a   1.000
_cell.length_b   1.000
_cell.length_c   1.000
_cell.angle_alpha   90.00
_cell.angle_beta   90.00
_cell.angle_gamma   90.00
#
_symmetry.space_group_name_H-M   'P 1'
#
loop_
_entity.id
_entity.type
_entity.pdbx_description
1 polymer ?
#
loop_
_entity_poly.entity_id
_entity_poly.type
_entity_poly.pdbx_seq_one_letter_code
_entity_poly.pdbx_strand_id
1 'polypeptide(L)'
;MSAKSLVIGSGEYRDVSVLLDAFHRGAAEANLTLYFGCFHADGRFLGTDASENWHVNEFFDWCLPHFKAGDGWLYRPIANSRKVAYFPNETNPLFCVFDELLKSEQFIATSRGSGTLVFNIEKRTWLISQYHLTFPIPNDIATHVTKKISIFEKSATEATAAVAAAEAARRLIEEWDLEDKRPPAVPATSSKKKGGKKK
;
A
#
# COMPACT_ATOMS: atom_id res chain seq x y z
N MET A 1 12.17 6.20 21.25
CA MET A 1 12.08 6.14 19.77
C MET A 1 11.63 4.75 19.37
N SER A 2 10.72 4.62 18.41
CA SER A 2 10.27 3.31 17.93
C SER A 2 11.39 2.59 17.16
N ALA A 3 11.39 1.26 17.11
CA ALA A 3 12.34 0.50 16.29
C ALA A 3 12.31 0.95 14.82
N LYS A 4 11.13 1.36 14.32
CA LYS A 4 10.98 1.90 12.96
C LYS A 4 11.75 3.19 12.73
N SER A 5 11.69 4.13 13.68
CA SER A 5 12.34 5.44 13.53
C SER A 5 13.86 5.35 13.62
N LEU A 6 14.40 4.23 14.09
CA LEU A 6 15.83 3.93 14.07
C LEU A 6 16.27 3.28 12.74
N VAL A 7 15.35 2.70 11.99
CA VAL A 7 15.64 1.96 10.76
C VAL A 7 15.34 2.78 9.51
N ILE A 8 14.15 3.39 9.42
CA ILE A 8 13.73 4.14 8.22
C ILE A 8 14.65 5.35 8.05
N GLY A 9 15.26 5.47 6.87
CA GLY A 9 16.16 6.57 6.53
C GLY A 9 17.48 6.59 7.31
N SER A 10 17.87 5.44 7.86
CA SER A 10 19.17 5.26 8.54
C SER A 10 20.36 5.09 7.58
N GLY A 11 20.10 4.87 6.29
CA GLY A 11 21.13 4.62 5.29
C GLY A 11 21.94 5.86 4.90
N GLU A 12 23.22 5.63 4.61
CA GLU A 12 24.16 6.66 4.16
C GLU A 12 24.68 6.34 2.75
N TYR A 13 24.07 6.98 1.75
CA TYR A 13 24.35 6.72 0.34
C TYR A 13 24.70 8.03 -0.37
N ARG A 14 25.95 8.13 -0.83
CA ARG A 14 26.43 9.30 -1.60
C ARG A 14 26.09 9.21 -3.08
N ASP A 15 25.77 8.02 -3.55
CA ASP A 15 25.51 7.71 -4.95
C ASP A 15 24.15 7.01 -5.09
N VAL A 16 23.40 7.38 -6.14
CA VAL A 16 22.05 6.86 -6.41
C VAL A 16 22.09 5.37 -6.76
N SER A 17 23.10 4.93 -7.52
CA SER A 17 23.21 3.53 -7.90
C SER A 17 23.51 2.66 -6.70
N VAL A 18 24.40 3.11 -5.81
CA VAL A 18 24.71 2.39 -4.56
C VAL A 18 23.47 2.27 -3.67
N LEU A 19 22.66 3.33 -3.57
CA LEU A 19 21.40 3.27 -2.83
C LEU A 19 20.45 2.23 -3.42
N LEU A 20 20.21 2.26 -4.73
CA LEU A 20 19.27 1.35 -5.38
C LEU A 20 19.77 -0.11 -5.32
N ASP A 21 21.07 -0.34 -5.43
CA ASP A 21 21.66 -1.68 -5.28
C ASP A 21 21.53 -2.18 -3.83
N ALA A 22 21.70 -1.29 -2.85
CA ALA A 22 21.45 -1.60 -1.44
C ALA A 22 19.98 -1.92 -1.17
N PHE A 23 19.05 -1.19 -1.80
CA PHE A 23 17.62 -1.46 -1.75
C PHE A 23 17.30 -2.87 -2.29
N HIS A 24 17.76 -3.22 -3.49
CA HIS A 24 17.52 -4.56 -4.05
C HIS A 24 18.17 -5.67 -3.22
N ARG A 25 19.38 -5.44 -2.71
CA ARG A 25 20.06 -6.41 -1.83
C ARG A 25 19.33 -6.59 -0.50
N GLY A 26 18.87 -5.49 0.11
CA GLY A 26 18.11 -5.54 1.37
C GLY A 26 16.83 -6.36 1.23
N ALA A 27 16.15 -6.25 0.09
CA ALA A 27 15.01 -7.09 -0.23
C ALA A 27 15.40 -8.56 -0.41
N ALA A 28 16.45 -8.85 -1.19
CA ALA A 28 16.89 -10.22 -1.45
C ALA A 28 17.37 -10.96 -0.20
N GLU A 29 18.00 -10.25 0.73
CA GLU A 29 18.52 -10.80 1.99
C GLU A 29 17.50 -10.76 3.13
N ALA A 30 16.27 -10.30 2.88
CA ALA A 30 15.27 -10.05 3.92
C ALA A 30 15.82 -9.17 5.07
N ASN A 31 16.68 -8.22 4.73
CA ASN A 31 17.35 -7.32 5.68
C ASN A 31 16.57 -6.01 5.83
N LEU A 32 15.74 -5.92 6.87
CA LEU A 32 14.89 -4.75 7.13
C LEU A 32 15.69 -3.46 7.30
N THR A 33 16.82 -3.52 7.99
CA THR A 33 17.64 -2.33 8.23
C THR A 33 18.22 -1.78 6.93
N LEU A 34 18.75 -2.66 6.09
CA LEU A 34 19.30 -2.27 4.80
C LEU A 34 18.20 -1.76 3.85
N TYR A 35 17.08 -2.47 3.78
CA TYR A 35 15.96 -2.16 2.89
C TYR A 35 15.28 -0.83 3.26
N PHE A 36 14.82 -0.71 4.50
CA PHE A 36 14.11 0.48 4.96
C PHE A 36 15.04 1.66 5.28
N GLY A 37 16.32 1.40 5.52
CA GLY A 37 17.34 2.43 5.59
C GLY A 37 17.46 3.27 4.31
N CYS A 38 17.02 2.73 3.16
CA CYS A 38 17.02 3.46 1.89
C CYS A 38 15.87 4.46 1.76
N PHE A 39 14.81 4.40 2.58
CA PHE A 39 13.64 5.26 2.42
C PHE A 39 13.73 6.57 3.19
N HIS A 40 13.12 7.61 2.65
CA HIS A 40 12.76 8.81 3.39
C HIS A 40 11.67 8.48 4.42
N ALA A 41 11.60 9.21 5.54
CA ALA A 41 10.61 8.98 6.61
C ALA A 41 9.15 9.14 6.13
N ASP A 42 8.93 10.02 5.17
CA ASP A 42 7.65 10.23 4.47
C ASP A 42 7.58 9.50 3.12
N GLY A 43 8.44 8.50 2.92
CA GLY A 43 8.55 7.77 1.66
C GLY A 43 7.31 6.94 1.34
N ARG A 44 7.15 6.58 0.07
CA ARG A 44 6.07 5.71 -0.40
C ARG A 44 6.58 4.55 -1.24
N PHE A 45 5.92 3.40 -1.11
CA PHE A 45 6.11 2.26 -1.99
C PHE A 45 4.80 1.98 -2.73
N LEU A 46 4.86 1.99 -4.05
CA LEU A 46 3.77 1.59 -4.93
C LEU A 46 4.13 0.20 -5.47
N GLY A 47 3.31 -0.77 -5.08
CA GLY A 47 3.43 -2.13 -5.57
C GLY A 47 2.82 -2.28 -6.96
N THR A 48 2.68 -3.52 -7.39
CA THR A 48 2.20 -3.84 -8.74
C THR A 48 0.69 -3.90 -8.81
N ASP A 49 0.02 -4.15 -7.69
CA ASP A 49 -1.44 -4.08 -7.59
C ASP A 49 -1.91 -2.64 -7.37
N ALA A 50 -3.05 -2.26 -7.96
CA ALA A 50 -3.57 -0.90 -7.89
C ALA A 50 -3.89 -0.42 -6.45
N SER A 51 -4.16 -1.35 -5.53
CA SER A 51 -4.39 -1.06 -4.11
C SER A 51 -3.10 -0.89 -3.31
N GLU A 52 -1.95 -1.32 -3.84
CA GLU A 52 -0.66 -1.26 -3.16
C GLU A 52 -0.06 0.14 -3.26
N ASN A 53 -0.52 1.05 -2.41
CA ASN A 53 0.03 2.39 -2.27
C ASN A 53 0.31 2.71 -0.81
N TRP A 54 1.51 2.36 -0.37
CA TRP A 54 1.86 2.30 1.05
C TRP A 54 2.65 3.53 1.48
N HIS A 55 2.31 4.09 2.64
CA HIS A 55 3.28 4.90 3.36
C HIS A 55 4.39 3.99 3.91
N VAL A 56 5.66 4.45 3.94
CA VAL A 56 6.80 3.61 4.34
C VAL A 56 6.62 2.96 5.73
N ASN A 57 5.99 3.65 6.67
CA ASN A 57 5.69 3.11 8.00
C ASN A 57 4.72 1.92 7.98
N GLU A 58 3.70 1.96 7.11
CA GLU A 58 2.72 0.88 6.94
C GLU A 58 3.36 -0.28 6.17
N PHE A 59 4.13 0.06 5.13
CA PHE A 59 4.89 -0.92 4.35
C PHE A 59 5.88 -1.68 5.24
N PHE A 60 6.56 -0.99 6.16
CA PHE A 60 7.44 -1.61 7.14
C PHE A 60 6.72 -2.67 7.98
N ASP A 61 5.55 -2.35 8.53
CA ASP A 61 4.79 -3.30 9.35
C ASP A 61 4.38 -4.52 8.55
N TRP A 62 3.93 -4.29 7.33
CA TRP A 62 3.53 -5.35 6.44
C TRP A 62 4.70 -6.26 6.07
N CYS A 63 5.88 -5.71 5.78
CA CYS A 63 7.09 -6.48 5.43
C CYS A 63 7.69 -7.24 6.61
N LEU A 64 7.54 -6.74 7.84
CA LEU A 64 8.19 -7.27 9.04
C LEU A 64 8.02 -8.79 9.25
N PRO A 65 6.79 -9.38 9.19
CA PRO A 65 6.64 -10.82 9.31
C PRO A 65 7.32 -11.61 8.18
N HIS A 66 7.25 -11.12 6.93
CA HIS A 66 7.87 -11.77 5.78
C HIS A 66 9.40 -11.78 5.88
N PHE A 67 10.01 -10.64 6.22
CA PHE A 67 11.45 -10.52 6.35
C PHE A 67 11.99 -11.35 7.52
N LYS A 68 11.23 -11.48 8.61
CA LYS A 68 11.57 -12.39 9.72
C LYS A 68 11.53 -13.86 9.32
N ALA A 69 10.70 -14.23 8.36
CA ALA A 69 10.65 -15.59 7.81
C ALA A 69 11.76 -15.86 6.77
N GLY A 70 12.50 -14.83 6.35
CA GLY A 70 13.48 -14.92 5.27
C GLY A 70 12.86 -14.79 3.87
N ASP A 71 11.57 -14.46 3.79
CA ASP A 71 10.80 -14.36 2.55
C ASP A 71 10.95 -12.97 1.92
N GLY A 72 12.16 -12.67 1.50
CA GLY A 72 12.48 -11.50 0.70
C GLY A 72 11.98 -11.62 -0.75
N TRP A 73 12.33 -10.63 -1.57
CA TRP A 73 12.10 -10.67 -3.01
C TRP A 73 13.35 -10.31 -3.78
N LEU A 74 13.61 -11.10 -4.81
CA LEU A 74 14.82 -10.99 -5.61
C LEU A 74 14.51 -10.31 -6.94
N TYR A 75 14.86 -9.04 -7.02
CA TYR A 75 14.93 -8.28 -8.26
C TYR A 75 16.38 -8.00 -8.60
N ARG A 76 16.80 -8.42 -9.80
CA ARG A 76 18.14 -8.14 -10.30
C ARG A 76 18.08 -7.03 -11.34
N PRO A 77 18.75 -5.89 -11.13
CA PRO A 77 18.86 -4.86 -12.15
C PRO A 77 19.45 -5.40 -13.45
N ILE A 78 18.83 -5.08 -14.58
CA ILE A 78 19.38 -5.38 -15.90
C ILE A 78 20.50 -4.38 -16.16
N ALA A 79 21.69 -4.89 -16.50
CA ALA A 79 22.87 -4.07 -16.75
C ALA A 79 22.57 -2.93 -17.75
N ASN A 80 23.05 -1.73 -17.44
CA ASN A 80 22.91 -0.50 -18.25
C ASN A 80 21.46 -0.01 -18.49
N SER A 81 20.45 -0.60 -17.83
CA SER A 81 19.06 -0.16 -17.95
C SER A 81 18.73 1.05 -17.07
N ARG A 82 19.43 1.22 -15.95
CA ARG A 82 19.18 2.32 -15.01
C ARG A 82 19.46 3.67 -15.67
N LYS A 83 18.47 4.55 -15.63
CA LYS A 83 18.55 5.96 -16.04
C LYS A 83 18.23 6.84 -14.84
N VAL A 84 18.97 7.93 -14.70
CA VAL A 84 18.78 8.90 -13.61
C VAL A 84 18.84 10.29 -14.20
N ALA A 85 17.92 11.15 -13.79
CA ALA A 85 17.93 12.57 -14.13
C ALA A 85 17.91 13.40 -12.85
N TYR A 86 18.91 14.27 -12.70
CA TYR A 86 19.15 15.06 -11.50
C TYR A 86 18.61 16.48 -11.64
N PHE A 87 17.99 17.01 -10.57
CA PHE A 87 17.38 18.32 -10.56
C PHE A 87 17.85 19.15 -9.36
N PRO A 88 18.21 20.43 -9.54
CA PRO A 88 18.21 21.18 -10.81
C PRO A 88 19.31 20.77 -11.80
N ASN A 89 20.37 20.10 -11.35
CA ASN A 89 21.45 19.56 -12.17
C ASN A 89 22.27 18.51 -11.40
N GLU A 90 23.18 17.82 -12.07
CA GLU A 90 24.03 16.78 -11.48
C GLU A 90 25.03 17.30 -10.43
N THR A 91 25.46 18.57 -10.53
CA THR A 91 26.48 19.14 -9.65
C THR A 91 25.92 19.50 -8.26
N ASN A 92 24.67 19.97 -8.20
CA ASN A 92 24.00 20.33 -6.95
C ASN A 92 22.52 19.91 -6.96
N PRO A 93 22.23 18.59 -6.93
CA PRO A 93 20.87 18.11 -6.98
C PRO A 93 20.16 18.20 -5.63
N LEU A 94 18.87 18.50 -5.68
CA LEU A 94 17.93 18.42 -4.56
C LEU A 94 17.15 17.11 -4.59
N PHE A 95 16.81 16.65 -5.79
CA PHE A 95 16.14 15.37 -6.02
C PHE A 95 16.57 14.81 -7.38
N CYS A 96 16.30 13.53 -7.61
CA CYS A 96 16.39 12.93 -8.92
C CYS A 96 15.21 12.00 -9.18
N VAL A 97 14.92 11.78 -10.46
CA VAL A 97 14.00 10.72 -10.90
C VAL A 97 14.82 9.63 -11.57
N PHE A 98 14.34 8.40 -11.49
CA PHE A 98 15.00 7.27 -12.08
C PHE A 98 14.02 6.25 -12.64
N ASP A 99 14.52 5.44 -13.56
CA ASP A 99 13.91 4.18 -13.96
C ASP A 99 14.99 3.12 -14.19
N GLU A 100 14.64 1.86 -13.97
CA GLU A 100 15.49 0.70 -14.26
C GLU A 100 14.64 -0.51 -14.63
N LEU A 101 15.19 -1.39 -15.43
CA LEU A 101 14.57 -2.69 -15.71
C LEU A 101 15.14 -3.74 -14.76
N LEU A 102 14.26 -4.61 -14.28
CA LEU A 102 14.55 -5.62 -13.29
C LEU A 102 14.18 -6.99 -13.85
N LYS A 103 14.98 -8.00 -13.54
CA LYS A 103 14.61 -9.40 -13.70
C LYS A 103 14.08 -9.91 -12.37
N SER A 104 12.82 -10.30 -12.34
CA SER A 104 12.21 -11.00 -11.20
C SER A 104 12.29 -12.50 -11.43
N GLU A 105 12.76 -13.26 -10.44
CA GLU A 105 12.63 -14.72 -10.48
C GLU A 105 11.20 -15.17 -10.19
N GLN A 106 10.48 -14.43 -9.34
CA GLN A 106 9.13 -14.77 -8.89
C GLN A 106 8.10 -14.60 -10.01
N PHE A 107 8.17 -13.49 -10.77
CA PHE A 107 7.18 -13.18 -11.80
C PHE A 107 7.54 -13.69 -13.20
N ILE A 108 8.75 -14.24 -13.39
CA ILE A 108 9.25 -14.78 -14.67
C ILE A 108 9.06 -13.76 -15.82
N ALA A 109 9.18 -12.47 -15.51
CA ALA A 109 8.96 -11.36 -16.43
C ALA A 109 9.88 -10.19 -16.08
N THR A 110 10.04 -9.26 -17.03
CA THR A 110 10.69 -7.98 -16.76
C THR A 110 9.77 -7.13 -15.89
N SER A 111 10.31 -6.59 -14.81
CA SER A 111 9.68 -5.54 -14.01
C SER A 111 10.39 -4.21 -14.25
N ARG A 112 9.77 -3.11 -13.86
CA ARG A 112 10.40 -1.78 -13.85
C ARG A 112 10.32 -1.19 -12.46
N GLY A 113 11.48 -0.85 -11.92
CA GLY A 113 11.60 0.05 -10.79
C GLY A 113 11.67 1.48 -11.31
N SER A 114 10.87 2.38 -10.77
CA SER A 114 10.94 3.80 -11.10
C SER A 114 10.56 4.64 -9.90
N GLY A 115 10.97 5.90 -9.86
CA GLY A 115 10.53 6.77 -8.79
C GLY A 115 11.37 8.01 -8.60
N THR A 116 11.29 8.55 -7.39
CA THR A 116 11.92 9.80 -7.00
C THR A 116 12.78 9.58 -5.75
N LEU A 117 14.00 10.06 -5.80
CA LEU A 117 14.93 10.10 -4.67
C LEU A 117 15.16 11.56 -4.27
N VAL A 118 15.23 11.82 -2.98
CA VAL A 118 15.54 13.14 -2.42
C VAL A 118 16.93 13.11 -1.81
N PHE A 119 17.65 14.22 -1.94
CA PHE A 119 18.96 14.39 -1.32
C PHE A 119 18.81 15.11 0.01
N ASN A 120 19.15 14.43 1.10
CA ASN A 120 19.26 15.06 2.41
C ASN A 120 20.61 15.79 2.49
N ILE A 121 20.57 17.12 2.46
CA ILE A 121 21.77 17.97 2.45
C ILE A 121 22.56 17.85 3.75
N GLU A 122 21.89 17.83 4.90
CA GLU A 122 22.53 17.81 6.23
C GLU A 122 23.34 16.53 6.44
N LYS A 123 22.73 15.37 6.12
CA LYS A 123 23.36 14.05 6.21
C LYS A 123 24.16 13.70 4.95
N ARG A 124 24.07 14.52 3.91
CA ARG A 124 24.65 14.31 2.55
C ARG A 124 24.23 12.99 1.88
N THR A 125 23.04 12.48 2.14
CA THR A 125 22.61 11.12 1.74
C THR A 125 21.40 11.15 0.81
N TRP A 126 21.34 10.22 -0.14
CA TRP A 126 20.15 9.95 -0.93
C TRP A 126 19.16 9.09 -0.16
N LEU A 127 17.87 9.33 -0.36
CA LEU A 127 16.78 8.54 0.21
C LEU A 127 15.63 8.42 -0.80
N ILE A 128 14.95 7.27 -0.81
CA ILE A 128 13.77 7.00 -1.64
C ILE A 128 12.59 7.80 -1.08
N SER A 129 12.09 8.75 -1.85
CA SER A 129 10.83 9.44 -1.55
C SER A 129 9.64 8.68 -2.11
N GLN A 130 9.77 8.10 -3.30
CA GLN A 130 8.76 7.22 -3.88
C GLN A 130 9.45 6.15 -4.72
N TYR A 131 9.04 4.91 -4.54
CA TYR A 131 9.43 3.79 -5.39
C TYR A 131 8.17 3.14 -5.97
N HIS A 132 8.18 2.87 -7.27
CA HIS A 132 7.09 2.24 -8.00
C HIS A 132 7.61 1.00 -8.72
N LEU A 133 7.09 -0.15 -8.31
CA LEU A 133 7.34 -1.42 -8.98
C LEU A 133 6.20 -1.71 -9.95
N THR A 134 6.51 -1.88 -11.22
CA THR A 134 5.51 -2.14 -12.27
C THR A 134 5.89 -3.33 -13.14
N PHE A 135 4.90 -3.86 -13.84
CA PHE A 135 5.09 -4.81 -14.94
C PHE A 135 4.88 -4.09 -16.28
N PRO A 136 5.96 -3.78 -17.02
CA PRO A 136 5.84 -3.26 -18.38
C PRO A 136 5.10 -4.27 -19.26
N ILE A 137 4.00 -3.83 -19.89
CA ILE A 137 3.22 -4.67 -20.81
C ILE A 137 3.64 -4.33 -22.25
N PRO A 138 4.12 -5.31 -23.04
CA PRO A 138 4.37 -5.10 -24.46
C PRO A 138 3.10 -4.63 -25.18
N ASN A 139 3.23 -3.62 -26.04
CA ASN A 139 2.08 -2.98 -26.69
C ASN A 139 1.23 -3.97 -27.50
N ASP A 140 1.85 -4.96 -28.14
CA ASP A 140 1.18 -5.97 -28.95
C ASP A 140 0.19 -6.84 -28.15
N ILE A 141 0.40 -6.96 -26.83
CA ILE A 141 -0.49 -7.73 -25.94
C ILE A 141 -1.27 -6.85 -24.97
N ALA A 142 -1.07 -5.53 -24.99
CA ALA A 142 -1.62 -4.61 -23.99
C ALA A 142 -3.15 -4.70 -23.89
N THR A 143 -3.85 -4.65 -25.02
CA THR A 143 -5.33 -4.75 -25.04
C THR A 143 -5.85 -6.07 -24.51
N HIS A 144 -5.11 -7.17 -24.69
CA HIS A 144 -5.50 -8.48 -24.16
C HIS A 144 -5.37 -8.53 -22.64
N VAL A 145 -4.26 -8.02 -22.12
CA VAL A 145 -4.02 -7.96 -20.67
C VAL A 145 -5.01 -7.02 -19.98
N THR A 146 -5.24 -5.82 -20.53
CA THR A 146 -6.18 -4.85 -19.93
C THR A 146 -7.63 -5.34 -19.95
N LYS A 147 -8.04 -6.12 -20.96
CA LYS A 147 -9.34 -6.82 -20.95
C LYS A 147 -9.46 -7.79 -19.78
N LYS A 148 -8.41 -8.57 -19.50
CA LYS A 148 -8.40 -9.50 -18.35
C LYS A 148 -8.47 -8.76 -17.01
N ILE A 149 -7.72 -7.66 -16.87
CA ILE A 149 -7.77 -6.79 -15.69
C ILE A 149 -9.19 -6.26 -15.50
N SER A 150 -9.83 -5.73 -16.56
CA SER A 150 -11.20 -5.21 -16.48
C SER A 150 -12.22 -6.27 -16.07
N ILE A 151 -12.08 -7.51 -16.56
CA ILE A 151 -12.93 -8.63 -16.15
C ILE A 151 -12.72 -8.97 -14.66
N PHE A 152 -11.45 -9.04 -14.23
CA PHE A 152 -11.10 -9.30 -12.84
C PHE A 152 -11.67 -8.24 -11.90
N GLU A 153 -11.48 -6.95 -12.19
CA GLU A 153 -11.97 -5.83 -11.40
C GLU A 153 -13.51 -5.82 -11.28
N LYS A 154 -14.22 -6.11 -12.38
CA LYS A 154 -15.69 -6.26 -12.36
C LYS A 154 -16.12 -7.40 -11.47
N SER A 155 -15.48 -8.57 -11.61
CA SER A 155 -15.82 -9.73 -10.79
C SER A 155 -15.56 -9.49 -9.31
N ALA A 156 -14.48 -8.76 -8.97
CA ALA A 156 -14.18 -8.37 -7.61
C ALA A 156 -15.23 -7.40 -7.05
N THR A 157 -15.64 -6.41 -7.85
CA THR A 157 -16.67 -5.43 -7.48
C THR A 157 -18.01 -6.10 -7.21
N GLU A 158 -18.43 -7.01 -8.10
CA GLU A 158 -19.67 -7.78 -7.96
C GLU A 158 -19.62 -8.71 -6.74
N ALA A 159 -18.48 -9.35 -6.47
CA ALA A 159 -18.29 -10.17 -5.28
C ALA A 159 -18.37 -9.34 -3.98
N THR A 160 -17.71 -8.17 -3.94
CA THR A 160 -17.79 -7.25 -2.78
C THR A 160 -19.22 -6.74 -2.58
N ALA A 161 -19.91 -6.37 -3.65
CA ALA A 161 -21.31 -5.95 -3.58
C ALA A 161 -22.22 -7.07 -3.08
N ALA A 162 -22.00 -8.31 -3.51
CA ALA A 162 -22.76 -9.47 -3.05
C ALA A 162 -22.53 -9.77 -1.56
N VAL A 163 -21.29 -9.67 -1.08
CA VAL A 163 -20.98 -9.82 0.36
C VAL A 163 -21.65 -8.72 1.18
N ALA A 164 -21.53 -7.45 0.75
CA ALA A 164 -22.18 -6.32 1.42
C ALA A 164 -23.71 -6.46 1.46
N ALA A 165 -24.33 -6.92 0.36
CA ALA A 165 -25.76 -7.17 0.31
C ALA A 165 -26.18 -8.31 1.25
N ALA A 166 -25.39 -9.39 1.35
CA ALA A 166 -25.66 -10.49 2.26
C ALA A 166 -25.54 -10.07 3.73
N GLU A 167 -24.57 -9.23 4.08
CA GLU A 167 -24.45 -8.67 5.44
C GLU A 167 -25.61 -7.70 5.77
N ALA A 168 -26.00 -6.85 4.83
CA ALA A 168 -27.15 -5.96 4.99
C ALA A 168 -28.46 -6.74 5.19
N ALA A 169 -28.66 -7.82 4.43
CA ALA A 169 -29.81 -8.70 4.59
C ALA A 169 -29.82 -9.38 5.97
N ARG A 170 -28.67 -9.85 6.47
CA ARG A 170 -28.57 -10.43 7.84
C ARG A 170 -28.95 -9.42 8.92
N ARG A 171 -28.49 -8.17 8.80
CA ARG A 171 -28.84 -7.10 9.76
C ARG A 171 -30.32 -6.78 9.77
N LEU A 172 -30.96 -6.74 8.59
CA LEU A 172 -32.40 -6.52 8.47
C LEU A 172 -33.21 -7.67 9.09
N ILE A 173 -32.78 -8.93 8.87
CA ILE A 173 -33.41 -10.10 9.48
C ILE A 173 -33.29 -10.01 11.01
N GLU A 174 -32.11 -9.65 11.54
CA GLU A 174 -31.89 -9.49 12.98
C GLU A 174 -32.74 -8.34 13.57
N GLU A 175 -32.87 -7.23 12.84
CA GLU A 175 -33.72 -6.09 13.23
C GLU A 175 -35.21 -6.46 13.24
N TRP A 176 -35.70 -7.17 12.23
CA TRP A 176 -37.07 -7.68 12.18
C TRP A 176 -37.35 -8.71 13.27
N ASP A 177 -36.42 -9.63 13.54
CA ASP A 177 -36.51 -10.59 14.63
C ASP A 177 -36.64 -9.90 16.01
N LEU A 178 -36.09 -8.69 16.17
CA LEU A 178 -36.23 -7.88 17.38
C LEU A 178 -37.57 -7.11 17.43
N GLU A 179 -38.09 -6.66 16.28
CA GLU A 179 -39.40 -6.02 16.19
C GLU A 179 -40.55 -7.00 16.45
N ASP A 180 -40.48 -8.22 15.91
CA ASP A 180 -41.49 -9.27 16.14
C ASP A 180 -41.51 -9.75 17.60
N LYS A 181 -40.39 -9.62 18.31
CA LYS A 181 -40.29 -9.89 19.76
C LYS A 181 -40.69 -8.70 20.62
N ARG A 182 -41.04 -7.55 20.03
CA ARG A 182 -41.45 -6.36 20.78
C ARG A 182 -42.84 -6.61 21.39
N PRO A 183 -42.99 -6.52 22.73
CA PRO A 183 -44.30 -6.73 23.35
C PRO A 183 -45.31 -5.70 22.85
N PRO A 184 -46.59 -6.07 22.70
CA PRO A 184 -47.62 -5.17 22.20
C PRO A 184 -47.68 -3.91 23.07
N ALA A 185 -47.71 -2.75 22.44
CA ALA A 185 -47.76 -1.47 23.14
C ALA A 185 -48.98 -1.46 24.08
N VAL A 186 -48.71 -1.24 25.38
CA VAL A 186 -49.76 -1.13 26.38
C VAL A 186 -50.64 0.08 26.02
N PRO A 187 -51.96 -0.08 25.86
CA PRO A 187 -52.82 1.05 25.49
C PRO A 187 -52.76 2.12 26.58
N ALA A 188 -52.50 3.37 26.19
CA ALA A 188 -52.50 4.51 27.10
C ALA A 188 -53.88 4.63 27.76
N THR A 189 -53.95 4.36 29.07
CA THR A 189 -55.18 4.53 29.84
C THR A 189 -55.53 6.00 29.95
N SER A 190 -56.59 6.43 29.27
CA SER A 190 -57.19 7.75 29.46
C SER A 190 -57.76 7.89 30.87
N SER A 191 -57.15 8.72 31.71
CA SER A 191 -57.68 9.04 33.03
C SER A 191 -58.91 9.97 32.91
N LYS A 192 -60.12 9.41 33.04
CA LYS A 192 -61.35 10.19 33.25
C LYS A 192 -61.31 10.83 34.64
N LYS A 193 -61.18 12.16 34.68
CA LYS A 193 -61.38 13.02 35.86
C LYS A 193 -62.85 12.90 36.31
N LYS A 194 -63.14 12.19 37.41
CA LYS A 194 -64.46 12.27 38.10
C LYS A 194 -64.44 13.46 39.04
N GLY A 195 -65.12 14.54 38.66
CA GLY A 195 -65.50 15.61 39.58
C GLY A 195 -66.62 15.15 40.50
N GLY A 196 -66.34 15.08 41.81
CA GLY A 196 -67.31 14.76 42.84
C GLY A 196 -68.22 15.94 43.17
N LYS A 197 -69.48 15.65 43.52
CA LYS A 197 -70.49 16.62 43.95
C LYS A 197 -70.95 16.26 45.36
N LYS A 198 -70.71 17.21 46.29
CA LYS A 198 -71.45 17.58 47.52
C LYS A 198 -71.65 16.57 48.66
N LYS A 199 -71.29 17.03 49.88
CA LYS A 199 -72.28 17.44 50.87
C LYS A 199 -72.06 18.91 51.20
#